data_AF-A0A2V5UW76-F1
#
_entry.id   AF-A0A2V5UW76-F1
#
_cell.length_a   1.000
_cell.length_b   1.000
_cell.length_c   1.000
_cell.angle_alpha   90.00
_cell.angle_beta   90.00
_cell.angle_gamma   90.00
#
_symmetry.space_group_name_H-M   'P 1'
#
loop_
_entity.id
_entity.type
_entity.pdbx_description
1 polymer ?
#
loop_
_entity_poly.entity_id
_entity_poly.type
_entity_poly.pdbx_seq_one_letter_code
_entity_poly.pdbx_strand_id
1 'polypeptide(L)'
;MKVNPFAVPVVRLQEERDQRVIDTGVYAVVRHPMYVGFVPMVLGPALCLGSYTAALLAIVPIVVLAVRSVFEERFLKRELKGYDAYREKVRYRLIPFVW
;
A
#
# COMPACT_ATOMS: atom_id res chain seq x y z
N MET A 1 6.92 5.06 18.23
CA MET A 1 6.72 4.58 16.84
C MET A 1 5.22 4.44 16.60
N LYS A 2 4.60 5.26 15.72
CA LYS A 2 3.18 5.07 15.35
C LYS A 2 3.12 3.96 14.30
N VAL A 3 2.92 2.72 14.75
CA VAL A 3 2.83 1.52 13.91
C VAL A 3 1.36 1.23 13.65
N ASN A 4 1.01 0.78 12.44
CA ASN A 4 -0.32 0.25 12.15
C ASN A 4 -0.44 -1.14 12.82
N PRO A 5 -1.24 -1.30 13.89
CA PRO A 5 -1.30 -2.53 14.66
C PRO A 5 -2.03 -3.67 13.91
N PHE A 6 -2.68 -3.35 12.79
CA PHE A 6 -3.45 -4.27 11.96
C PHE A 6 -2.71 -4.68 10.68
N ALA A 7 -1.46 -4.26 10.48
CA ALA A 7 -0.67 -4.62 9.30
C ALA A 7 -0.38 -6.13 9.29
N VAL A 8 -0.96 -6.84 8.33
CA VAL A 8 -0.78 -8.29 8.13
C VAL A 8 -0.50 -8.59 6.65
N PRO A 9 0.27 -9.64 6.33
CA PRO A 9 0.63 -9.97 4.96
C PRO A 9 -0.52 -10.61 4.17
N VAL A 10 -1.71 -10.78 4.76
CA VAL A 10 -2.89 -11.37 4.13
C VAL A 10 -4.03 -10.35 4.22
N VAL A 11 -4.75 -10.13 3.11
CA VAL A 11 -5.93 -9.25 3.12
C VAL A 11 -7.06 -9.95 3.87
N ARG A 12 -7.31 -9.53 5.11
CA ARG A 12 -8.38 -10.05 5.98
C ARG A 12 -8.89 -8.94 6.90
N LEU A 13 -10.17 -9.00 7.23
CA LEU A 13 -10.74 -8.19 8.30
C LEU A 13 -10.41 -8.89 9.64
N GLN A 14 -9.83 -8.15 10.58
CA GLN A 14 -9.53 -8.62 11.93
C GLN A 14 -10.64 -8.15 12.89
N GLU A 15 -11.83 -8.72 12.75
CA GLU A 15 -12.98 -8.40 13.61
C GLU A 15 -12.68 -8.70 15.09
N GLU A 16 -11.96 -9.78 15.37
CA GLU A 16 -11.55 -10.15 16.74
C GLU A 16 -10.69 -9.09 17.43
N ARG A 17 -10.07 -8.19 16.66
CA ARG A 17 -9.22 -7.11 17.18
C ARG A 17 -9.88 -5.74 17.04
N ASP A 18 -11.17 -5.70 16.76
CA ASP A 18 -11.94 -4.48 16.48
C ASP A 18 -11.19 -3.57 15.50
N GLN A 19 -10.84 -4.13 14.32
CA GLN A 19 -10.05 -3.43 13.33
C GLN A 19 -10.72 -2.12 12.92
N ARG A 20 -9.98 -1.01 13.06
CA ARG A 20 -10.41 0.33 12.66
C ARG A 20 -9.48 0.90 11.61
N VAL A 21 -9.99 1.87 10.86
CA VAL A 21 -9.17 2.60 9.89
C VAL A 21 -8.14 3.43 10.65
N ILE A 22 -6.87 3.27 10.28
CA ILE A 22 -5.77 4.09 10.80
C ILE A 22 -5.53 5.22 9.81
N ASP A 23 -5.87 6.44 10.19
CA ASP A 23 -5.66 7.66 9.38
C ASP A 23 -4.56 8.56 9.94
N THR A 24 -3.70 8.04 10.83
CA THR A 24 -2.66 8.83 11.50
C THR A 24 -1.25 8.57 10.96
N GLY A 25 -0.40 9.59 11.00
CA GLY A 25 1.01 9.48 10.60
C GLY A 25 1.17 9.34 9.09
N VAL A 26 1.96 8.38 8.63
CA VAL A 26 2.24 8.18 7.19
C VAL A 26 0.97 7.77 6.43
N TYR A 27 0.04 7.08 7.10
CA TYR A 27 -1.27 6.72 6.54
C TYR A 27 -2.18 7.94 6.32
N ALA A 28 -1.92 9.08 6.96
CA ALA A 28 -2.62 10.34 6.67
C ALA A 28 -2.23 10.95 5.32
N VAL A 29 -1.05 10.58 4.80
CA VAL A 29 -0.49 11.15 3.57
C VAL A 29 -0.70 10.21 2.39
N VAL A 30 -0.48 8.91 2.59
CA VAL A 30 -0.58 7.88 1.54
C VAL A 30 -1.34 6.67 2.07
N ARG A 31 -2.28 6.13 1.30
CA ARG A 31 -3.09 4.97 1.72
C ARG A 31 -2.27 3.70 1.93
N HIS A 32 -1.20 3.49 1.17
CA HIS A 32 -0.36 2.29 1.26
C HIS A 32 1.15 2.59 1.36
N PRO A 33 1.63 3.09 2.51
CA PRO A 33 3.04 3.46 2.68
C PRO A 33 4.02 2.29 2.52
N MET A 34 3.59 1.06 2.85
CA MET A 34 4.43 -0.13 2.62
C MET A 34 4.70 -0.39 1.14
N TYR A 35 3.72 -0.17 0.28
CA TYR A 35 3.89 -0.36 -1.17
C TYR A 35 4.80 0.71 -1.77
N VAL A 36 4.75 1.93 -1.24
CA VAL A 36 5.70 3.00 -1.59
C VAL A 36 7.13 2.60 -1.26
N GLY A 37 7.38 1.98 -0.10
CA GLY A 37 8.71 1.49 0.28
C GLY A 37 9.18 0.30 -0.55
N PHE A 38 8.25 -0.54 -1.03
CA PHE A 38 8.60 -1.73 -1.82
C PHE A 38 9.13 -1.39 -3.22
N VAL A 39 8.60 -0.35 -3.87
CA VAL A 39 9.04 0.08 -5.20
C VAL A 39 10.56 0.38 -5.27
N PRO A 40 11.13 1.29 -4.44
CA PRO A 40 12.57 1.53 -4.44
C PRO A 40 13.36 0.35 -3.87
N MET A 41 12.77 -0.51 -3.03
CA MET A 41 13.44 -1.71 -2.55
C MET A 41 13.74 -2.71 -3.67
N VAL A 42 12.85 -2.84 -4.65
CA VAL A 42 13.05 -3.77 -5.79
C VAL A 42 13.76 -3.08 -6.95
N LEU A 43 13.46 -1.80 -7.24
CA LEU A 43 14.12 -1.05 -8.31
C LEU A 43 15.53 -0.58 -7.94
N GLY A 44 15.78 -0.23 -6.68
CA GLY A 44 17.06 0.32 -6.22
C GLY A 44 18.25 -0.58 -6.56
N PRO A 45 18.24 -1.87 -6.19
CA PRO A 45 19.29 -2.80 -6.57
C PRO A 45 19.47 -2.92 -8.08
N ALA A 46 18.36 -3.00 -8.84
CA ALA A 46 18.44 -3.11 -10.30
C ALA A 46 19.13 -1.90 -10.96
N LEU A 47 18.84 -0.69 -10.47
CA LEU A 47 19.48 0.54 -10.92
C LEU A 47 20.93 0.65 -10.45
N CYS A 48 21.24 0.29 -9.20
CA CYS A 48 22.60 0.31 -8.66
C CYS A 48 23.55 -0.63 -9.40
N LEU A 49 23.05 -1.79 -9.88
CA LEU A 49 23.83 -2.71 -10.69
C LEU A 49 23.90 -2.32 -12.18
N GLY A 50 23.20 -1.25 -12.61
CA GLY A 50 23.11 -0.84 -14.01
C GLY A 50 22.42 -1.88 -14.92
N SER A 51 21.66 -2.81 -14.33
CA SER A 51 21.06 -3.93 -15.05
C SER A 51 19.67 -3.57 -15.53
N TYR A 52 19.57 -3.16 -16.80
CA TYR A 52 18.29 -2.88 -17.46
C TYR A 52 17.36 -4.09 -17.46
N THR A 53 17.91 -5.30 -17.55
CA THR A 53 17.14 -6.56 -17.49
C THR A 53 16.53 -6.76 -16.10
N ALA A 54 17.30 -6.50 -15.03
CA ALA A 54 16.78 -6.56 -13.67
C ALA A 54 15.73 -5.47 -13.42
N ALA A 55 15.91 -4.27 -13.98
CA ALA A 55 14.95 -3.18 -13.85
C ALA A 55 13.64 -3.52 -14.57
N LEU A 56 13.71 -4.13 -15.75
CA LEU A 56 12.54 -4.62 -16.48
C LEU A 56 11.81 -5.72 -15.70
N LEU A 57 12.54 -6.67 -15.12
CA LEU A 57 11.97 -7.73 -14.29
C LEU A 57 11.33 -7.19 -13.01
N ALA A 58 11.89 -6.11 -12.43
CA ALA A 58 11.35 -5.44 -11.25
C ALA A 58 9.95 -4.82 -11.49
N ILE A 59 9.57 -4.55 -12.74
CA ILE A 59 8.22 -4.06 -13.07
C ILE A 59 7.16 -5.10 -12.73
N VAL A 60 7.44 -6.39 -12.92
CA VAL A 60 6.49 -7.48 -12.67
C VAL A 60 5.96 -7.47 -11.22
N PRO A 61 6.81 -7.53 -10.17
CA PRO A 61 6.33 -7.49 -8.79
C PRO A 61 5.66 -6.15 -8.44
N ILE A 62 6.07 -5.02 -9.05
CA ILE A 62 5.42 -3.73 -8.84
C ILE A 62 3.98 -3.74 -9.37
N VAL A 63 3.76 -4.28 -10.56
CA VAL A 63 2.42 -4.41 -11.16
C VAL A 63 1.55 -5.37 -10.34
N VAL A 64 2.10 -6.51 -9.92
CA VAL A 64 1.39 -7.46 -9.05
C VAL A 64 0.97 -6.79 -7.75
N LEU A 65 1.86 -6.01 -7.14
CA LEU A 65 1.57 -5.26 -5.92
C LEU A 65 0.48 -4.21 -6.15
N ALA A 66 0.53 -3.46 -7.25
CA ALA A 66 -0.48 -2.46 -7.59
C ALA A 66 -1.87 -3.09 -7.78
N VAL A 67 -1.95 -4.21 -8.49
CA VAL A 67 -3.20 -4.99 -8.64
C VAL A 67 -3.69 -5.45 -7.27
N ARG A 68 -2.79 -5.99 -6.45
CA ARG A 68 -3.11 -6.44 -5.09
C ARG A 68 -3.64 -5.30 -4.22
N SER A 69 -3.06 -4.10 -4.29
CA SER A 69 -3.55 -2.93 -3.55
C SER A 69 -4.98 -2.58 -3.95
N VAL A 70 -5.33 -2.68 -5.23
CA VAL A 70 -6.70 -2.42 -5.70
C VAL A 70 -7.68 -3.45 -5.14
N PHE A 71 -7.31 -4.72 -5.08
CA PHE A 71 -8.13 -5.75 -4.44
C PHE A 71 -8.29 -5.52 -2.94
N GLU A 72 -7.21 -5.14 -2.25
CA GLU A 72 -7.23 -4.80 -0.83
C GLU A 72 -8.14 -3.62 -0.55
N GLU A 73 -8.05 -2.53 -1.33
CA GLU A 73 -8.96 -1.39 -1.17
C GLU A 73 -10.42 -1.76 -1.43
N ARG A 74 -10.70 -2.62 -2.43
CA ARG A 74 -12.07 -3.09 -2.68
C ARG A 74 -12.61 -3.92 -1.53
N PHE A 75 -11.77 -4.78 -0.95
CA PHE A 75 -12.12 -5.57 0.22
C PHE A 75 -12.38 -4.67 1.44
N LEU A 76 -11.44 -3.76 1.74
CA LEU A 76 -11.56 -2.80 2.84
C LEU A 76 -12.78 -1.89 2.68
N LYS A 77 -13.11 -1.46 1.46
CA LYS A 77 -14.32 -0.68 1.20
C LYS A 77 -15.61 -1.45 1.54
N ARG A 78 -15.64 -2.75 1.28
CA ARG A 78 -16.84 -3.58 1.51
C ARG A 78 -16.99 -3.96 2.99
N GLU A 79 -15.89 -4.35 3.61
CA GLU A 79 -15.89 -4.98 4.93
C GLU A 79 -15.63 -3.99 6.07
N LEU A 80 -14.82 -2.95 5.83
CA LEU A 80 -14.40 -2.01 6.89
C LEU A 80 -15.25 -0.74 6.89
N LYS A 81 -16.14 -0.62 7.87
CA LYS A 81 -16.96 0.58 8.09
C LYS A 81 -16.06 1.80 8.35
N GLY A 82 -16.32 2.90 7.63
CA GLY A 82 -15.55 4.15 7.74
C GLY A 82 -14.38 4.27 6.75
N TYR A 83 -14.08 3.23 5.97
CA TYR A 83 -13.01 3.30 4.97
C TYR A 83 -13.30 4.29 3.84
N ASP A 84 -14.57 4.49 3.47
CA ASP A 84 -14.93 5.50 2.46
C ASP A 84 -14.64 6.94 2.90
N ALA A 85 -14.91 7.29 4.18
CA ALA A 85 -14.54 8.59 4.72
C ALA A 85 -13.02 8.81 4.74
N TYR A 86 -12.25 7.74 5.00
CA TYR A 86 -10.79 7.77 4.91
C TYR A 86 -10.28 7.96 3.48
N ARG A 87 -10.93 7.33 2.48
CA ARG A 87 -10.59 7.51 1.06
C ARG A 87 -10.84 8.94 0.58
N GLU A 88 -11.85 9.62 1.12
CA GLU A 88 -12.09 11.04 0.85
C GLU A 88 -11.03 11.95 1.45
N LYS A 89 -10.59 11.65 2.68
CA LYS A 89 -9.51 12.38 3.37
C LYS A 89 -8.15 12.19 2.68
N VAL A 90 -7.79 10.96 2.34
CA VAL A 90 -6.48 10.59 1.79
C VAL A 90 -6.65 10.19 0.34
N ARG A 91 -6.48 11.16 -0.57
CA ARG A 91 -6.64 10.96 -2.02
C ARG A 91 -5.53 10.10 -2.64
N TYR A 92 -4.30 10.18 -2.12
CA TYR A 92 -3.12 9.55 -2.72
C TYR A 92 -2.97 8.08 -2.33
N ARG A 93 -2.74 7.23 -3.34
CA ARG A 93 -2.69 5.78 -3.16
C ARG A 93 -1.26 5.27 -2.92
N LEU A 94 -0.34 5.74 -3.75
CA LEU A 94 1.07 5.34 -3.76
C LEU A 94 2.01 6.53 -3.99
N ILE A 95 1.71 7.43 -4.93
CA ILE A 95 2.62 8.53 -5.26
C ILE A 95 1.83 9.83 -5.27
N PRO A 96 2.15 10.80 -4.39
CA PRO A 96 1.51 12.11 -4.46
C PRO A 96 1.70 12.70 -5.86
N PHE A 97 0.60 13.18 -6.47
CA PHE A 97 0.52 13.80 -7.82
C PHE A 97 0.55 12.91 -9.07
N VAL A 98 0.87 11.62 -8.97
CA VAL A 98 0.74 10.69 -10.10
C VAL A 98 -0.49 9.79 -9.92
N TRP A 99 -0.88 9.54 -8.66
CA TRP A 99 -2.09 8.79 -8.27
C TRP A 99 -2.49 8.96 -6.79
#